data_AF-A0A969KHZ1-F1
#
_entry.id   AF-A0A969KHZ1-F1
#
_cell.length_a   1.000
_cell.length_b   1.000
_cell.length_c   1.000
_cell.angle_alpha   90.00
_cell.angle_beta   90.00
_cell.angle_gamma   90.00
#
_symmetry.space_group_name_H-M   'P 1'
#
loop_
_entity.id
_entity.type
_entity.pdbx_description
1 polymer ?
#
loop_
_entity_poly.entity_id
_entity_poly.type
_entity_poly.pdbx_seq_one_letter_code
_entity_poly.pdbx_strand_id
1 'polypeptide(L)'
;MMTGSLIHRKYALIQEIMSLDTSDALQLSEVQLQIVKQKEVFWKAAKPMRKNLTLDMIKKEQNYQPIDEKTFFEKAAKVEVEEPLDDLLAMLTP
;
A
#
# COMPACT_ATOMS: atom_id res chain seq x y z
N MET A 1 14.94 -1.50 -33.85
CA MET A 1 16.13 -0.87 -33.24
C MET A 1 15.68 0.22 -32.26
N MET A 2 15.62 -0.06 -30.96
CA MET A 2 15.17 0.89 -29.92
C MET A 2 16.18 1.03 -28.75
N THR A 3 17.31 0.31 -28.80
CA THR A 3 18.31 0.28 -27.73
C THR A 3 19.34 1.40 -27.85
N GLY A 4 19.69 1.81 -29.08
CA GLY A 4 20.64 2.91 -29.31
C GLY A 4 20.16 4.26 -28.79
N SER A 5 18.88 4.58 -28.95
CA SER A 5 18.29 5.86 -28.49
C SER A 5 18.32 5.99 -26.97
N LEU A 6 18.08 4.91 -26.23
CA LEU A 6 18.11 4.93 -24.76
C LEU A 6 19.53 5.15 -24.21
N ILE A 7 20.54 4.54 -24.84
CA ILE A 7 21.94 4.70 -24.45
C ILE A 7 22.39 6.15 -24.63
N HIS A 8 22.03 6.77 -25.77
CA HIS A 8 22.33 8.18 -26.02
C HIS A 8 21.67 9.11 -25.00
N ARG A 9 20.40 8.87 -24.66
CA ARG A 9 19.69 9.66 -23.64
C ARG A 9 20.31 9.54 -22.25
N LYS A 10 20.76 8.34 -21.86
CA LYS A 10 21.48 8.15 -20.59
C LYS A 10 22.80 8.91 -20.56
N TYR A 11 23.55 8.87 -21.67
CA TYR A 11 24.82 9.59 -21.77
C TYR A 11 24.63 11.10 -21.69
N ALA A 12 23.64 11.66 -22.37
CA ALA A 12 23.30 13.08 -22.29
C ALA A 12 22.97 13.53 -20.86
N LEU A 13 22.16 12.75 -20.14
CA LEU A 13 21.83 13.02 -18.73
C LEU A 13 23.07 12.98 -17.81
N ILE A 14 24.01 12.06 -18.05
CA ILE A 14 25.25 12.01 -17.28
C ILE A 14 26.07 13.29 -17.49
N GLN A 15 26.18 13.76 -18.75
CA GLN A 15 26.90 15.00 -19.05
C GLN A 15 26.24 16.22 -18.41
N GLU A 16 24.91 16.31 -18.45
CA GLU A 16 24.16 17.38 -17.79
C GLU A 16 24.38 17.37 -16.27
N ILE A 17 24.27 16.20 -15.61
CA ILE A 17 24.52 16.07 -14.16
C ILE A 17 25.96 16.44 -13.81
N MET A 18 26.93 16.06 -14.64
CA MET A 18 28.34 16.41 -14.43
C MET A 18 28.62 17.91 -14.59
N SER A 19 27.77 18.65 -15.31
CA SER A 19 27.89 20.10 -15.47
C SER A 19 27.19 20.91 -14.36
N LEU A 20 26.53 20.25 -13.41
CA LEU A 20 25.90 20.94 -12.28
C LEU A 20 26.95 21.28 -11.22
N ASP A 21 27.22 22.58 -11.04
CA ASP A 21 28.19 23.07 -10.05
C ASP A 21 27.56 23.27 -8.64
N THR A 22 26.23 23.24 -8.53
CA THR A 22 25.49 23.50 -7.29
C THR A 22 24.98 22.22 -6.64
N SER A 23 25.36 22.02 -5.37
CA SER A 23 24.92 20.92 -4.51
C SER A 23 23.39 20.78 -4.43
N ASP A 24 22.66 21.90 -4.41
CA ASP A 24 21.19 21.89 -4.31
C ASP A 24 20.53 21.26 -5.54
N ALA A 25 21.08 21.50 -6.74
CA ALA A 25 20.56 20.94 -7.98
C ALA A 25 20.76 19.42 -8.07
N LEU A 26 21.87 18.92 -7.51
CA LEU A 26 22.15 17.49 -7.39
C LEU A 26 21.17 16.84 -6.40
N GLN A 27 20.93 17.47 -5.26
CA GLN A 27 20.01 16.95 -4.25
C GLN A 27 18.56 16.83 -4.79
N LEU A 28 18.09 17.83 -5.53
CA LEU A 28 16.78 17.76 -6.20
C LEU A 28 16.70 16.62 -7.22
N SER A 29 17.78 16.42 -7.98
CA SER A 29 17.88 15.33 -8.96
C SER A 29 17.82 13.95 -8.29
N GLU A 30 18.50 13.79 -7.16
CA GLU A 30 18.48 12.56 -6.36
C GLU A 30 17.09 12.25 -5.81
N VAL A 31 16.40 13.26 -5.24
CA VAL A 31 15.03 13.11 -4.73
C VAL A 31 14.09 12.66 -5.84
N GLN A 32 14.18 13.28 -7.02
CA GLN A 32 13.35 12.93 -8.17
C GLN A 32 13.60 11.47 -8.63
N LEU A 33 14.86 11.03 -8.67
CA LEU A 33 15.23 9.66 -9.00
C LEU A 33 14.70 8.66 -7.98
N GLN A 34 14.73 9.00 -6.68
CA GLN A 34 14.15 8.16 -5.64
C GLN A 34 12.64 8.02 -5.80
N ILE A 35 11.92 9.10 -6.11
CA ILE A 35 10.47 9.06 -6.36
C ILE A 35 10.14 8.12 -7.54
N VAL A 36 10.89 8.19 -8.63
CA VAL A 36 10.67 7.32 -9.80
C VAL A 36 10.92 5.85 -9.45
N LYS A 37 12.01 5.55 -8.73
CA LYS A 37 12.32 4.19 -8.26
C LYS A 37 11.23 3.66 -7.32
N GLN A 38 10.78 4.47 -6.36
CA GLN A 38 9.73 4.09 -5.43
C GLN A 38 8.38 3.87 -6.14
N LYS A 39 8.02 4.71 -7.12
CA LYS A 39 6.82 4.50 -7.95
C LYS A 39 6.89 3.18 -8.70
N GLU A 40 8.04 2.86 -9.31
CA GLU A 40 8.21 1.59 -10.02
C GLU A 40 8.08 0.39 -9.08
N VAL A 41 8.63 0.48 -7.87
CA VAL A 41 8.47 -0.55 -6.82
C VAL A 41 7.02 -0.67 -6.36
N PHE A 42 6.33 0.45 -6.11
CA PHE A 42 4.93 0.47 -5.72
C PHE A 42 4.04 -0.18 -6.78
N TRP A 43 4.21 0.18 -8.05
CA TRP A 43 3.44 -0.41 -9.15
C TRP A 43 3.77 -1.87 -9.41
N LYS A 44 5.02 -2.31 -9.16
CA LYS A 44 5.38 -3.73 -9.18
C LYS A 44 4.77 -4.51 -8.02
N ALA A 45 4.59 -3.89 -6.86
CA ALA A 45 3.98 -4.49 -5.68
C ALA A 45 2.45 -4.49 -5.73
N ALA A 46 1.86 -3.54 -6.45
CA ALA A 46 0.42 -3.45 -6.66
C ALA A 46 -0.07 -4.63 -7.50
N LYS A 47 -0.62 -5.65 -6.84
CA LYS A 47 -1.29 -6.76 -7.53
C LYS A 47 -2.57 -6.23 -8.19
N PRO A 48 -2.85 -6.57 -9.46
CA PRO A 48 -4.10 -6.19 -10.10
C PRO A 48 -5.29 -6.79 -9.35
N MET A 49 -6.43 -6.08 -9.32
CA MET A 49 -7.67 -6.64 -8.80
C MET A 49 -8.03 -7.90 -9.58
N ARG A 50 -8.26 -8.99 -8.86
CA ARG A 50 -8.64 -10.27 -9.46
C ARG A 50 -10.07 -10.18 -9.95
N LYS A 51 -10.29 -10.49 -11.23
CA LYS A 51 -11.63 -10.47 -11.84
C LYS A 51 -12.56 -11.55 -11.30
N ASN A 52 -11.99 -12.68 -10.89
CA ASN A 52 -12.71 -13.81 -10.32
C ASN A 52 -12.09 -14.15 -8.96
N LEU A 53 -12.86 -13.99 -7.89
CA LEU A 53 -12.46 -14.31 -6.53
C LEU A 53 -13.54 -15.20 -5.92
N THR A 54 -13.19 -16.44 -5.56
CA THR A 54 -14.10 -17.34 -4.87
C THR A 54 -13.86 -17.30 -3.36
N LEU A 55 -14.89 -17.64 -2.59
CA LEU A 55 -14.81 -17.70 -1.13
C LEU A 55 -13.72 -18.68 -0.64
N ASP A 56 -13.54 -19.81 -1.33
CA ASP A 56 -12.52 -20.80 -0.97
C ASP A 56 -11.10 -20.27 -1.18
N MET A 57 -10.87 -19.48 -2.23
CA MET A 57 -9.59 -18.82 -2.46
C MET A 57 -9.27 -17.83 -1.34
N ILE A 58 -10.26 -17.03 -0.91
CA ILE A 58 -10.10 -16.08 0.20
C ILE A 58 -9.77 -16.83 1.49
N LYS A 59 -10.55 -17.87 1.82
CA LYS A 59 -10.33 -18.68 3.04
C LYS A 59 -8.93 -19.27 3.08
N LYS A 60 -8.43 -19.79 1.94
CA LYS A 60 -7.08 -20.36 1.83
C LYS A 60 -5.99 -19.29 2.02
N GLU A 61 -6.16 -18.13 1.40
CA GLU A 61 -5.17 -17.04 1.49
C GLU A 61 -5.11 -16.39 2.87
N GLN A 62 -6.25 -16.27 3.54
CA GLN A 62 -6.34 -15.71 4.88
C GLN A 62 -5.99 -16.73 5.97
N ASN A 63 -5.69 -17.98 5.61
CA ASN A 63 -5.58 -19.10 6.56
C ASN A 63 -6.78 -19.12 7.53
N TYR A 64 -7.99 -19.02 6.97
CA TYR A 64 -9.21 -18.77 7.72
C TYR A 64 -9.49 -19.92 8.70
N GLN A 65 -9.48 -19.58 9.99
CA GLN A 65 -9.79 -20.45 11.11
C GLN A 65 -11.09 -19.92 11.73
N PRO A 66 -12.26 -20.52 11.42
CA PRO A 66 -13.51 -20.07 12.00
C PRO A 66 -13.50 -20.24 13.51
N ILE A 67 -14.10 -19.29 14.22
CA ILE A 67 -14.48 -19.46 15.62
C ILE A 67 -15.88 -20.05 15.67
N ASP A 68 -16.11 -21.01 16.56
CA ASP A 68 -17.45 -21.51 16.79
C ASP A 68 -18.29 -20.46 17.54
N GLU A 69 -19.59 -20.48 17.29
CA GLU A 69 -20.55 -19.53 17.86
C GLU A 69 -20.46 -19.48 19.38
N LYS A 70 -20.40 -20.65 20.02
CA LYS A 70 -20.34 -20.76 21.47
C LYS A 70 -19.08 -20.10 22.03
N THR A 71 -17.91 -20.40 21.48
CA THR A 71 -16.64 -19.78 21.89
C THR A 71 -16.63 -18.28 21.63
N PHE A 72 -17.27 -17.80 20.56
CA PHE A 72 -17.42 -16.38 20.31
C PHE A 72 -18.22 -15.69 21.43
N PHE A 73 -19.41 -16.19 21.74
CA PHE A 73 -20.25 -15.57 22.78
C PHE A 73 -19.66 -15.70 24.18
N GLU A 74 -18.97 -16.81 24.48
CA GLU A 74 -18.23 -16.93 25.74
C GLU A 74 -17.10 -15.90 25.86
N LYS A 75 -16.39 -15.61 24.76
CA LYS A 75 -15.36 -14.56 24.74
C LYS A 75 -15.98 -13.18 24.82
N ALA A 76 -17.03 -12.91 24.07
CA ALA A 76 -17.72 -11.62 24.06
C ALA A 76 -18.27 -11.25 25.45
N ALA A 77 -18.91 -12.20 26.13
CA ALA A 77 -19.40 -12.02 27.50
C ALA A 77 -18.27 -11.65 28.47
N LYS A 78 -17.07 -12.25 28.31
CA LYS A 78 -15.90 -11.93 29.14
C LYS A 78 -15.31 -10.54 28.89
N VAL A 79 -15.57 -9.93 27.74
CA VAL A 79 -15.08 -8.56 27.47
C VAL A 79 -15.87 -7.55 28.30
N GLU A 80 -17.07 -7.91 28.80
CA GLU A 80 -17.92 -7.07 29.65
C GLU A 80 -18.00 -5.63 29.12
N VAL A 81 -18.22 -5.48 27.81
CA VAL A 81 -18.39 -4.17 27.19
C VAL A 81 -19.73 -3.60 27.65
N GLU A 82 -19.68 -2.69 28.61
CA GLU A 82 -20.84 -1.93 29.06
C GLU A 82 -20.85 -0.59 28.32
N GLU A 83 -21.95 -0.31 27.62
CA GLU A 83 -22.21 0.99 27.01
C GLU A 83 -23.31 1.69 27.83
N PRO A 84 -23.11 2.96 28.23
CA PRO A 84 -24.15 3.72 28.90
C PRO A 84 -25.40 3.80 28.04
N LEU A 85 -26.57 3.60 28.65
CA LEU A 85 -27.85 3.68 27.95
C LEU A 85 -28.02 5.03 27.23
N ASP A 86 -27.56 6.12 27.84
CA ASP A 86 -27.65 7.46 27.28
C ASP A 86 -26.84 7.60 25.98
N ASP A 87 -25.66 6.96 25.90
CA ASP A 87 -24.82 6.96 24.69
C ASP A 87 -25.48 6.16 23.56
N LEU A 88 -26.10 5.02 23.89
CA LEU A 88 -26.87 4.22 22.93
C LEU A 88 -28.09 4.97 22.39
N LEU A 89 -28.79 5.71 23.25
CA LEU A 89 -29.96 6.51 22.86
C LEU A 89 -29.57 7.71 21.98
N ALA A 90 -28.42 8.33 22.26
CA ALA A 90 -27.89 9.42 21.43
C ALA A 90 -27.57 8.96 19.99
N MET A 91 -27.24 7.68 19.75
CA MET A 91 -27.01 7.16 18.40
C MET A 91 -28.28 6.98 17.56
N LEU A 92 -29.46 6.92 18.20
CA LEU A 92 -30.76 6.73 17.53
C LEU A 92 -31.46 8.04 17.20
N THR A 93 -30.96 9.16 17.71
CA THR A 93 -31.54 10.50 17.50
C THR A 93 -30.54 11.38 16.75
N PRO A 94 -30.85 11.82 15.52
CA PRO A 94 -29.95 12.66 14.72
C PRO A 94 -29.78 14.08 15.28
#